data_AF-M1BRT2-F1
#
_entry.id   AF-M1BRT2-F1
#
_cell.length_a   1.000
_cell.length_b   1.000
_cell.length_c   1.000
_cell.angle_alpha   90.00
_cell.angle_beta   90.00
_cell.angle_gamma   90.00
#
_symmetry.space_group_name_H-M   'P 1'
#
loop_
_entity.id
_entity.type
_entity.pdbx_description
1 polymer ?
#
loop_
_entity_poly.entity_id
_entity_poly.type
_entity_poly.pdbx_seq_one_letter_code
_entity_poly.pdbx_strand_id
1 'polypeptide(L)'
;KAGLDVASYGTGQHVKLLGPSIREPNVYDFGTPYKQMFDNLCRKDVKLYSRNGILPMLKRNLGVKLAPQRWQDNAADGPFDVVITFEEKHFDLVLEDLHIETVFS
;
A
#
# COMPACT_ATOMS: atom_id res chain seq x y z
N LYS A 1 11.84 2.19 -16.63
CA LYS A 1 10.38 2.34 -16.73
C LYS A 1 9.96 1.94 -18.13
N ALA A 2 8.84 1.23 -18.30
CA ALA A 2 8.41 0.67 -19.59
C ALA A 2 7.39 1.56 -20.36
N GLY A 3 7.06 2.74 -19.83
CA GLY A 3 6.12 3.67 -20.48
C GLY A 3 4.64 3.30 -20.34
N LEU A 4 4.30 2.31 -19.52
CA LEU A 4 2.93 1.93 -19.22
C LEU A 4 2.29 2.91 -18.22
N ASP A 5 0.98 3.11 -18.36
CA ASP A 5 0.16 3.75 -17.33
C ASP A 5 -0.10 2.74 -16.22
N VAL A 6 0.44 3.01 -15.03
CA VAL A 6 0.44 2.04 -13.93
C VAL A 6 0.13 2.75 -12.63
N ALA A 7 -0.94 2.29 -11.98
CA ALA A 7 -1.25 2.60 -10.59
C ALA A 7 -1.03 1.37 -9.69
N SER A 8 -1.04 1.57 -8.37
CA SER A 8 -0.82 0.49 -7.40
C SER A 8 -1.62 0.75 -6.13
N TYR A 9 -2.20 -0.30 -5.56
CA TYR A 9 -3.12 -0.20 -4.42
C TYR A 9 -2.87 -1.31 -3.41
N GLY A 10 -3.33 -1.10 -2.17
CA GLY A 10 -3.51 -2.15 -1.18
C GLY A 10 -5.00 -2.44 -0.97
N THR A 11 -5.36 -3.69 -0.70
CA THR A 11 -6.75 -4.11 -0.47
C THR A 11 -7.12 -4.21 1.02
N GLY A 12 -6.12 -4.17 1.91
CA GLY A 12 -6.34 -4.23 3.35
C GLY A 12 -7.04 -2.98 3.91
N GLN A 13 -7.44 -3.03 5.17
CA GLN A 13 -8.02 -1.87 5.85
C GLN A 13 -6.97 -0.81 6.24
N HIS A 14 -5.76 -1.26 6.59
CA HIS A 14 -4.65 -0.40 7.02
C HIS A 14 -3.34 -0.89 6.40
N VAL A 15 -2.37 0.01 6.33
CA VAL A 15 -1.00 -0.31 5.93
C VAL A 15 -0.27 -0.89 7.14
N LYS A 16 0.22 -2.12 7.00
CA LYS A 16 0.96 -2.83 8.06
C LYS A 16 2.41 -3.02 7.63
N LEU A 17 3.34 -2.51 8.42
CA LEU A 17 4.78 -2.71 8.27
C LEU A 17 5.30 -3.56 9.44
N LEU A 18 6.31 -4.39 9.19
CA LEU A 18 6.95 -5.18 10.25
C LEU A 18 7.47 -4.25 11.35
N GLY A 19 7.25 -4.63 12.61
CA GLY A 19 7.79 -3.93 13.77
C GLY A 19 8.87 -4.75 14.49
N PRO A 20 9.13 -4.47 15.78
CA PRO A 20 10.10 -5.20 16.58
C PRO A 20 9.75 -6.69 16.76
N SER A 21 8.46 -7.03 16.72
CA SER A 21 7.95 -8.38 16.81
C SER A 21 6.75 -8.60 15.89
N ILE A 22 6.37 -9.86 15.65
CA ILE A 22 5.16 -10.20 14.86
C ILE A 22 3.87 -9.68 15.51
N ARG A 23 3.87 -9.47 16.83
CA ARG A 23 2.72 -9.00 17.59
C ARG A 23 2.60 -7.47 17.61
N GLU A 24 3.65 -6.77 17.20
CA GLU A 24 3.75 -5.30 17.29
C GLU A 24 4.05 -4.69 15.91
N PRO A 25 3.15 -4.85 14.91
CA PRO A 25 3.33 -4.22 13.62
C PRO A 25 3.20 -2.69 13.73
N ASN A 26 3.85 -1.96 12.83
CA ASN A 26 3.56 -0.54 12.64
C ASN A 26 2.35 -0.41 11.71
N VAL A 27 1.28 0.18 12.22
CA VAL A 27 0.02 0.35 11.49
C VAL A 27 -0.15 1.83 11.14
N TYR A 28 -0.54 2.09 9.90
CA TYR A 28 -0.83 3.43 9.39
C TYR A 28 -2.11 3.39 8.55
N ASP A 29 -2.83 4.50 8.50
CA ASP A 29 -3.96 4.66 7.59
C ASP A 29 -3.46 4.84 6.15
N PHE A 30 -4.26 4.38 5.19
CA PHE A 30 -4.07 4.77 3.80
C PHE A 30 -4.13 6.29 3.66
N GLY A 31 -3.38 6.85 2.71
CA GLY A 31 -3.21 8.31 2.60
C GLY A 31 -2.12 8.90 3.51
N THR A 32 -1.61 8.18 4.51
CA THR A 32 -0.46 8.64 5.31
C THR A 32 0.77 8.79 4.41
N PRO A 33 1.37 10.00 4.26
CA PRO A 33 2.51 10.19 3.37
C PRO A 33 3.69 9.29 3.75
N TYR A 34 4.35 8.69 2.77
CA TYR A 34 5.51 7.82 3.02
C TYR A 34 6.63 8.55 3.75
N LYS A 35 6.74 9.88 3.58
CA LYS A 35 7.70 10.74 4.30
C LYS A 35 7.42 10.72 5.80
N GLN A 36 6.16 10.87 6.18
CA GLN A 36 5.73 10.83 7.58
C GLN A 36 5.98 9.44 8.19
N MET A 37 5.66 8.37 7.46
CA MET A 37 5.96 6.99 7.91
C MET A 37 7.46 6.80 8.11
N PHE A 38 8.29 7.23 7.15
CA PHE A 38 9.74 7.14 7.22
C PHE A 38 10.30 7.87 8.45
N ASP A 39 9.90 9.13 8.64
CA ASP A 39 10.38 9.95 9.76
C ASP A 39 9.91 9.39 11.11
N ASN A 40 8.69 8.83 11.19
CA ASN A 40 8.20 8.15 12.39
C ASN A 40 9.06 6.92 12.76
N LEU A 41 9.39 6.08 11.78
CA LEU A 41 10.19 4.88 12.02
C LEU A 41 11.66 5.21 12.31
N CYS A 42 12.23 6.24 11.68
CA CYS A 42 13.57 6.74 12.02
C CYS A 42 13.67 7.18 13.49
N ARG A 43 12.64 7.87 14.01
CA ARG A 43 12.59 8.29 15.42
C ARG A 43 12.41 7.12 16.38
N LYS A 44 11.70 6.07 15.96
CA LYS A 44 11.48 4.86 16.78
C LYS A 44 12.74 4.00 16.91
N ASP A 45 13.28 3.53 15.79
CA ASP A 45 14.52 2.73 15.76
C ASP A 45 15.11 2.65 14.35
N VAL A 46 16.00 3.60 14.01
CA VAL A 46 16.65 3.63 12.69
C VAL A 46 17.45 2.35 12.38
N LYS A 47 18.06 1.69 13.37
CA LYS A 47 18.89 0.51 13.13
C LYS A 47 18.03 -0.70 12.77
N LEU A 48 16.96 -0.93 13.52
CA LEU A 48 15.99 -2.00 13.23
C LEU A 48 15.38 -1.84 11.83
N TYR A 49 14.84 -0.66 11.53
CA TYR A 49 14.10 -0.44 10.28
C TYR A 49 15.00 -0.25 9.06
N SER A 50 16.29 0.03 9.25
CA SER A 50 17.28 -0.08 8.18
C SER A 50 17.60 -1.56 7.91
N ARG A 51 17.84 -2.35 8.97
CA ARG A 51 18.23 -3.77 8.86
C ARG A 51 17.13 -4.64 8.25
N ASN A 52 15.86 -4.40 8.59
CA ASN A 52 14.74 -5.16 8.02
C ASN A 52 14.25 -4.63 6.65
N GLY A 53 14.92 -3.60 6.09
CA GLY A 53 14.65 -3.08 4.75
C GLY A 53 13.46 -2.13 4.63
N ILE A 54 12.75 -1.80 5.73
CA ILE A 54 11.59 -0.91 5.67
C ILE A 54 11.98 0.52 5.28
N LEU A 55 13.04 1.10 5.86
CA LEU A 55 13.45 2.47 5.52
C LEU A 55 13.88 2.61 4.05
N PRO A 56 14.73 1.71 3.49
CA PRO A 56 15.00 1.70 2.05
C PRO A 56 13.74 1.56 1.19
N MET A 57 12.80 0.70 1.59
CA MET A 57 11.53 0.49 0.88
C MET A 57 10.68 1.76 0.87
N LEU A 58 10.50 2.42 2.02
CA LEU A 58 9.76 3.68 2.11
C LEU A 58 10.43 4.78 1.29
N LYS A 59 11.76 4.88 1.31
CA LYS A 59 12.53 5.83 0.50
C LYS A 59 12.33 5.60 -1.00
N ARG A 60 12.24 4.35 -1.45
CA ARG A 60 11.89 4.03 -2.83
C ARG A 60 10.46 4.44 -3.16
N ASN A 61 9.49 4.10 -2.31
CA ASN A 61 8.08 4.42 -2.54
C ASN A 61 7.82 5.94 -2.59
N LEU A 62 8.53 6.71 -1.77
CA LEU A 62 8.58 8.18 -1.80
C LEU A 62 8.91 8.74 -3.18
N GLY A 63 9.79 8.07 -3.94
CA GLY A 63 10.15 8.46 -5.30
C GLY A 63 9.14 8.02 -6.36
N VAL A 64 8.09 7.28 -5.98
CA VAL A 64 7.04 6.78 -6.88
C VAL A 64 5.73 7.54 -6.69
N LYS A 65 5.26 7.68 -5.45
CA LYS A 65 4.02 8.41 -5.11
C LYS A 65 4.03 8.94 -3.68
N LEU A 66 3.11 9.85 -3.35
CA LEU A 66 3.07 10.52 -2.05
C LEU A 66 2.72 9.58 -0.89
N ALA A 67 1.68 8.76 -1.07
CA ALA A 67 1.08 7.94 -0.02
C ALA A 67 0.58 6.60 -0.58
N PRO A 68 0.47 5.56 0.26
CA PRO A 68 -0.23 4.34 -0.11
C PRO A 68 -1.71 4.64 -0.36
N GLN A 69 -2.28 4.03 -1.39
CA GLN A 69 -3.69 4.16 -1.78
C GLN A 69 -4.39 2.83 -1.56
N ARG A 70 -5.67 2.91 -1.21
CA ARG A 70 -6.53 1.76 -1.00
C ARG A 70 -7.31 1.46 -2.27
N TRP A 71 -7.48 0.17 -2.60
CA TRP A 71 -8.19 -0.25 -3.80
C TRP A 71 -9.64 0.21 -3.79
N GLN A 72 -10.35 0.00 -2.68
CA GLN A 72 -11.77 0.35 -2.54
C GLN A 72 -12.06 1.87 -2.61
N ASP A 73 -11.03 2.71 -2.64
CA ASP A 73 -11.16 4.18 -2.72
C ASP A 73 -10.59 4.72 -4.05
N ASN A 74 -10.44 3.88 -5.09
CA ASN A 74 -9.75 4.22 -6.34
C ASN A 74 -10.64 4.87 -7.41
N ALA A 75 -11.93 5.08 -7.16
CA ALA A 75 -12.89 5.54 -8.18
C ALA A 75 -12.46 6.84 -8.92
N ALA A 76 -11.70 7.72 -8.24
CA ALA A 76 -11.17 8.94 -8.83
C ALA A 76 -10.05 8.71 -9.88
N ASP A 77 -9.40 7.54 -9.86
CA ASP A 77 -8.30 7.18 -10.77
C ASP A 77 -8.82 6.59 -12.10
N GLY A 78 -10.12 6.30 -12.19
CA GLY A 78 -10.76 5.75 -13.39
C GLY A 78 -10.64 4.22 -13.54
N PRO A 79 -11.18 3.65 -14.63
CA PRO A 79 -11.18 2.21 -14.86
C PRO A 79 -9.79 1.69 -15.25
N PHE A 80 -9.54 0.41 -14.97
CA PHE A 80 -8.31 -0.31 -15.34
C PHE A 80 -8.62 -1.43 -16.33
N ASP A 81 -7.86 -1.51 -17.43
CA ASP A 81 -7.98 -2.60 -18.41
C ASP A 81 -7.44 -3.94 -17.88
N VAL A 82 -6.40 -3.88 -17.04
CA VAL A 82 -5.73 -5.05 -16.47
C VAL A 82 -5.42 -4.81 -15.01
N VAL A 83 -5.91 -5.70 -14.14
CA VAL A 83 -5.60 -5.72 -12.71
C VAL A 83 -4.77 -6.96 -12.41
N ILE A 84 -3.61 -6.77 -11.78
CA ILE A 84 -2.71 -7.85 -11.37
C ILE A 84 -2.65 -7.87 -9.84
N THR A 85 -2.87 -9.03 -9.25
CA THR A 85 -2.81 -9.23 -7.79
C THR A 85 -1.62 -10.13 -7.41
N PHE A 86 -1.08 -9.92 -6.22
CA PHE A 86 0.14 -10.61 -5.78
C PHE A 86 -0.14 -11.96 -5.09
N GLU A 87 -1.34 -12.18 -4.57
CA GLU A 87 -1.77 -13.42 -3.89
C GLU A 87 -3.29 -13.61 -4.05
N GLU A 88 -3.76 -14.85 -3.93
CA GLU A 88 -5.17 -15.26 -4.07
C GLU A 88 -6.12 -14.44 -3.19
N LYS A 89 -5.81 -14.25 -1.91
CA LYS A 89 -6.65 -13.44 -1.01
C LYS A 89 -6.88 -11.98 -1.49
N HIS A 90 -5.91 -11.40 -2.21
CA HIS A 90 -6.07 -10.04 -2.75
C HIS A 90 -6.91 -10.06 -4.03
N PHE A 91 -6.83 -11.15 -4.78
CA PHE A 91 -7.70 -11.39 -5.93
C PHE A 91 -9.16 -11.47 -5.50
N ASP A 92 -9.47 -12.27 -4.46
CA ASP A 92 -10.84 -12.41 -3.95
C ASP A 92 -11.40 -11.05 -3.50
N LEU A 93 -10.63 -10.27 -2.74
CA LEU A 93 -11.06 -8.93 -2.28
C LEU A 93 -11.30 -7.95 -3.43
N VAL A 94 -10.50 -8.01 -4.50
CA VAL A 94 -10.72 -7.16 -5.69
C VAL A 94 -11.96 -7.63 -6.45
N LEU A 95 -12.15 -8.94 -6.60
CA LEU A 95 -13.34 -9.48 -7.25
C LEU A 95 -14.62 -9.13 -6.48
N GLU A 96 -14.64 -9.29 -5.16
CA GLU A 96 -15.78 -8.93 -4.32
C GLU A 96 -16.18 -7.47 -4.54
N ASP A 97 -15.19 -6.57 -4.55
CA ASP A 97 -15.39 -5.13 -4.75
C ASP A 97 -15.96 -4.82 -6.15
N LEU A 98 -15.37 -5.41 -7.21
CA LEU A 98 -15.86 -5.24 -8.58
C LEU A 98 -17.27 -5.80 -8.81
N HIS A 99 -17.61 -6.93 -8.18
CA HIS A 99 -18.96 -7.49 -8.24
C HIS A 99 -19.97 -6.56 -7.54
N ILE A 100 -19.59 -5.96 -6.41
CA ILE A 100 -20.44 -4.98 -5.71
C ILE A 100 -20.69 -3.77 -6.63
N GLU A 101 -19.65 -3.20 -7.25
CA GLU A 101 -19.82 -2.08 -8.18
C GLU A 101 -20.74 -2.41 -9.36
N THR A 102 -20.64 -3.63 -9.91
CA THR A 102 -21.48 -4.08 -11.04
C THR A 102 -22.96 -4.23 -10.65
N VAL A 103 -23.26 -4.57 -9.39
CA VAL A 103 -24.63 -4.79 -8.91
C VAL A 103 -25.32 -3.48 -8.52
N PHE A 104 -24.57 -2.44 -8.16
CA PHE A 104 -25.08 -1.14 -7.74
C PHE A 104 -24.95 -0.01 -8.78
N SER A 105 -24.45 -0.32 -9.98
CA SER A 105 -24.48 0.57 -11.16
C SER A 105 -25.74 0.35 -12.02
#